data_AF-A0A1B0BQ28-F1
#
_entry.id   AF-A0A1B0BQ28-F1
#
_cell.length_a   1.000
_cell.length_b   1.000
_cell.length_c   1.000
_cell.angle_alpha   90.00
_cell.angle_beta   90.00
_cell.angle_gamma   90.00
#
_symmetry.space_group_name_H-M   'P 1'
#
loop_
_entity.id
_entity.type
_entity.pdbx_description
1 polymer ?
#
loop_
_entity_poly.entity_id
_entity_poly.type
_entity_poly.pdbx_seq_one_letter_code
_entity_poly.pdbx_strand_id
1 'polypeptide(L)'
;MEIKLLKNLTEYESEKLVKFRSLVIFSKKLRMGKYSLFITLWVLYFVSILLMLGDLLLTELNIYVLGFYALTNATLLYRLFGVCWCTVIFHGLIPLAVLIFMIVVHWFDDLKAFLVSSIVIPLAIQIVLAIPLVLLRCRRDCNLQALLTGIHAHLGLMVIIIYFWTACFLLRRNMAAALLCMLYMLVYLAIILTPHLYGVTRQLFEKYIPNFKRKVKSKNDKKKKKKTKLNPEQAAPSRN
;
A
#
# COMPACT_ATOMS: atom_id res chain seq x y z
N MET A 1 12.52 47.88 -14.67
CA MET A 1 11.64 46.69 -14.82
C MET A 1 12.34 45.39 -14.40
N GLU A 2 13.65 45.24 -14.67
CA GLU A 2 14.45 44.05 -14.32
C GLU A 2 14.59 43.76 -12.82
N ILE A 3 14.67 44.79 -11.96
CA ILE A 3 14.81 44.62 -10.51
C ILE A 3 13.59 43.88 -9.90
N LYS A 4 12.40 44.10 -10.45
CA LYS A 4 11.16 43.44 -10.00
C LYS A 4 11.12 41.96 -10.42
N LEU A 5 11.73 41.64 -11.57
CA LEU A 5 11.82 40.27 -12.08
C LEU A 5 12.85 39.44 -11.29
N LEU A 6 14.01 40.04 -10.97
CA LEU A 6 15.03 39.42 -10.13
C LEU A 6 14.51 39.15 -8.72
N LYS A 7 13.77 40.10 -8.12
CA LYS A 7 13.18 39.95 -6.80
C LYS A 7 12.17 38.79 -6.76
N ASN A 8 11.29 38.69 -7.77
CA ASN A 8 10.33 37.60 -7.90
C ASN A 8 11.01 36.23 -8.15
N LEU A 9 12.12 36.18 -8.89
CA LEU A 9 12.89 34.94 -9.08
C LEU A 9 13.54 34.48 -7.78
N THR A 10 14.15 35.39 -7.02
CA THR A 10 14.73 35.05 -5.70
C THR A 10 13.67 34.62 -4.69
N GLU A 11 12.49 35.22 -4.71
CA GLU A 11 11.37 34.82 -3.85
C GLU A 11 10.86 33.42 -4.21
N TYR A 12 10.71 33.14 -5.50
CA TYR A 12 10.30 31.83 -6.00
C TYR A 12 11.31 30.71 -5.70
N GLU A 13 12.61 30.98 -5.84
CA GLU A 13 13.66 30.04 -5.44
C GLU A 13 13.67 29.82 -3.93
N SER A 14 13.48 30.87 -3.14
CA SER A 14 13.40 30.78 -1.68
C SER A 14 12.21 29.94 -1.21
N GLU A 15 11.05 30.08 -1.87
CA GLU A 15 9.83 29.35 -1.53
C GLU A 15 9.96 27.86 -1.88
N LYS A 16 10.57 27.53 -3.03
CA LYS A 16 10.96 26.16 -3.40
C LYS A 16 11.94 25.59 -2.38
N LEU A 17 12.93 26.37 -1.94
CA LEU A 17 13.92 25.95 -0.96
C LEU A 17 13.28 25.68 0.40
N VAL A 18 12.33 26.50 0.84
CA VAL A 18 11.59 26.35 2.10
C VAL A 18 10.67 25.13 2.05
N LYS A 19 9.90 24.94 0.98
CA LYS A 19 9.08 23.73 0.76
C LYS A 19 9.96 22.48 0.73
N PHE A 20 11.12 22.55 0.08
CA PHE A 20 12.09 21.46 0.06
C PHE A 20 12.71 21.19 1.43
N ARG A 21 13.04 22.22 2.21
CA ARG A 21 13.60 22.10 3.56
C ARG A 21 12.58 21.49 4.52
N SER A 22 11.32 21.91 4.43
CA SER A 22 10.18 21.29 5.12
C SER A 22 10.06 19.81 4.77
N LEU A 23 10.10 19.46 3.48
CA LEU A 23 10.01 18.08 3.00
C LEU A 23 11.22 17.23 3.43
N VAL A 24 12.42 17.81 3.48
CA VAL A 24 13.65 17.16 3.96
C VAL A 24 13.62 16.97 5.48
N ILE A 25 13.10 17.92 6.25
CA ILE A 25 12.92 17.79 7.71
C ILE A 25 11.87 16.72 8.02
N PHE A 26 10.75 16.72 7.28
CA PHE A 26 9.73 15.69 7.35
C PHE A 26 10.28 14.30 6.97
N SER A 27 11.07 14.22 5.90
CA SER A 27 11.78 13.01 5.45
C SER A 27 12.83 12.51 6.46
N LYS A 28 13.55 13.42 7.12
CA LYS A 28 14.52 13.08 8.18
C LYS A 28 13.83 12.50 9.42
N LYS A 29 12.61 12.96 9.73
CA LYS A 29 11.71 12.39 10.75
C LYS A 29 11.12 11.05 10.30
N LEU A 30 10.88 10.88 9.00
CA LEU A 30 10.43 9.65 8.33
C LEU A 30 11.55 8.66 7.98
N ARG A 31 12.77 8.80 8.54
CA ARG A 31 13.81 7.77 8.41
C ARG A 31 13.45 6.55 9.26
N MET A 32 12.34 5.93 8.91
CA MET A 32 11.90 4.65 9.39
C MET A 32 12.86 3.61 8.81
N GLY A 33 13.61 2.94 9.69
CA GLY A 33 14.31 1.72 9.30
C GLY A 33 13.32 0.69 8.76
N LYS A 34 13.80 -0.36 8.09
CA LYS A 34 12.93 -1.45 7.59
C LYS A 34 11.95 -1.97 8.66
N TYR A 35 12.40 -2.05 9.91
CA TYR A 35 11.59 -2.42 11.08
C TYR A 35 10.50 -1.40 11.43
N SER A 36 10.78 -0.10 11.32
CA SER A 36 9.81 0.94 11.62
C SER A 36 8.71 1.03 10.55
N LEU A 37 9.05 0.83 9.27
CA LEU A 37 8.05 0.72 8.20
C LEU A 37 7.13 -0.48 8.43
N PHE A 38 7.72 -1.63 8.78
CA PHE A 38 6.96 -2.84 9.12
C PHE A 38 6.02 -2.59 10.29
N ILE A 39 6.51 -2.05 11.41
CA ILE A 39 5.68 -1.72 12.58
C ILE A 39 4.54 -0.77 12.20
N THR A 40 4.81 0.30 11.44
CA THR A 40 3.77 1.24 11.00
C THR A 40 2.69 0.55 10.17
N LEU A 41 3.06 -0.31 9.22
CA LEU A 41 2.09 -1.05 8.41
C LEU A 41 1.21 -1.97 9.26
N TRP A 42 1.79 -2.65 10.26
CA TRP A 42 1.03 -3.50 11.18
C TRP A 42 0.12 -2.71 12.13
N VAL A 43 0.57 -1.57 12.64
CA VAL A 43 -0.26 -0.68 13.47
C VAL A 43 -1.44 -0.16 12.65
N LEU A 44 -1.21 0.31 11.43
CA LEU A 44 -2.28 0.75 10.53
C LEU A 44 -3.23 -0.39 10.19
N TYR A 45 -2.71 -1.60 9.95
CA TYR A 45 -3.54 -2.78 9.72
C TYR A 45 -4.43 -3.09 10.92
N PHE A 46 -3.87 -3.10 12.14
CA PHE A 46 -4.65 -3.31 13.36
C PHE A 46 -5.75 -2.25 13.54
N VAL A 47 -5.45 -0.98 13.29
CA VAL A 47 -6.45 0.10 13.30
C VAL A 47 -7.54 -0.16 12.25
N SER A 48 -7.18 -0.62 11.05
CA SER A 48 -8.17 -0.95 10.01
C SER A 48 -9.12 -2.08 10.43
N ILE A 49 -8.62 -3.10 11.15
CA ILE A 49 -9.45 -4.19 11.69
C ILE A 49 -10.43 -3.68 12.75
N LEU A 50 -10.00 -2.80 13.66
CA LEU A 50 -10.90 -2.20 14.65
C LEU A 50 -12.01 -1.37 14.01
N LEU A 51 -11.68 -0.57 12.99
CA LEU A 51 -12.66 0.23 12.25
C LEU A 51 -13.65 -0.65 11.49
N MET A 52 -13.16 -1.71 10.84
CA MET A 52 -13.98 -2.72 10.16
C MET A 52 -14.96 -3.39 11.13
N LEU A 53 -14.48 -3.85 12.29
CA LEU A 53 -15.34 -4.49 13.30
C LEU A 53 -16.42 -3.52 13.81
N GLY A 54 -16.07 -2.25 14.02
CA GLY A 54 -17.04 -1.21 14.39
C GLY A 54 -18.13 -1.02 13.34
N ASP A 55 -17.77 -0.91 12.05
CA ASP A 55 -18.76 -0.76 10.97
C ASP A 55 -19.62 -2.02 10.81
N LEU A 56 -19.03 -3.21 10.91
CA LEU A 56 -19.75 -4.48 10.83
C LEU A 56 -20.78 -4.65 11.96
N LEU A 57 -20.45 -4.23 13.19
CA LEU A 57 -21.39 -4.24 14.31
C LEU A 57 -22.54 -3.25 14.10
N LEU A 58 -22.25 -2.04 13.60
CA LEU A 58 -23.27 -1.02 13.35
C LEU A 58 -24.16 -1.31 12.14
N THR A 59 -23.71 -2.19 11.24
CA THR A 59 -24.45 -2.60 10.05
C THR A 59 -25.08 -3.98 10.21
N GLU A 60 -25.12 -4.52 11.43
CA GLU A 60 -25.71 -5.83 11.74
C GLU A 60 -25.16 -6.95 10.84
N LEU A 61 -23.86 -6.92 10.57
CA LEU A 61 -23.18 -7.86 9.68
C LEU A 61 -23.77 -7.88 8.25
N ASN A 62 -24.20 -6.72 7.75
CA ASN A 62 -24.70 -6.58 6.39
C ASN A 62 -23.73 -7.21 5.38
N ILE A 63 -24.27 -8.07 4.54
CA ILE A 63 -23.49 -8.95 3.69
C ILE A 63 -22.66 -8.22 2.62
N TYR A 64 -23.16 -7.07 2.14
CA TYR A 64 -22.43 -6.23 1.20
C TYR A 64 -21.24 -5.56 1.86
N VAL A 65 -21.38 -5.18 3.13
CA VAL A 65 -20.31 -4.60 3.93
C VAL A 65 -19.26 -5.66 4.23
N LEU A 66 -19.67 -6.89 4.52
CA LEU A 66 -18.76 -8.02 4.70
C LEU A 66 -17.95 -8.32 3.42
N GLY A 67 -18.60 -8.35 2.25
CA GLY A 67 -17.92 -8.54 0.97
C GLY A 67 -16.89 -7.45 0.67
N PHE A 68 -17.22 -6.19 0.97
CA PHE A 68 -16.30 -5.06 0.83
C PHE A 68 -15.05 -5.22 1.71
N TYR A 69 -15.25 -5.58 2.97
CA TYR A 69 -14.14 -5.78 3.90
C TYR A 69 -13.31 -7.02 3.58
N ALA A 70 -13.91 -8.09 3.03
CA ALA A 70 -13.18 -9.25 2.56
C ALA A 70 -12.24 -8.88 1.38
N LEU A 71 -12.71 -8.11 0.41
CA LEU A 71 -11.91 -7.67 -0.75
C LEU A 71 -10.75 -6.75 -0.36
N THR A 72 -11.02 -5.77 0.49
CA THR A 72 -9.99 -4.83 0.95
C THR A 72 -8.95 -5.56 1.80
N ASN A 73 -9.36 -6.47 2.70
CA ASN A 73 -8.42 -7.30 3.45
C ASN A 73 -7.61 -8.25 2.58
N ALA A 74 -8.18 -8.85 1.54
CA ALA A 74 -7.43 -9.68 0.59
C ALA A 74 -6.28 -8.87 -0.06
N THR A 75 -6.51 -7.59 -0.34
CA THR A 75 -5.49 -6.68 -0.88
C THR A 75 -4.44 -6.31 0.17
N LEU A 76 -4.85 -6.03 1.41
CA LEU A 76 -3.93 -5.70 2.51
C LEU A 76 -3.06 -6.90 2.90
N LEU A 77 -3.62 -8.11 2.96
CA LEU A 77 -2.89 -9.35 3.25
C LEU A 77 -1.81 -9.60 2.20
N TYR A 78 -2.15 -9.46 0.92
CA TYR A 78 -1.18 -9.58 -0.17
C TYR A 78 -0.03 -8.57 -0.03
N ARG A 79 -0.33 -7.36 0.46
CA ARG A 79 0.67 -6.31 0.71
C ARG A 79 1.57 -6.59 1.92
N LEU A 80 1.01 -7.10 3.01
CA LEU A 80 1.72 -7.30 4.28
C LEU A 80 2.61 -8.55 4.26
N PHE A 81 2.10 -9.66 3.73
CA PHE A 81 2.82 -10.94 3.68
C PHE A 81 3.72 -11.08 2.44
N GLY A 82 3.60 -10.15 1.49
CA GLY A 82 4.35 -10.16 0.26
C GLY A 82 3.85 -11.22 -0.72
N VAL A 83 4.62 -11.38 -1.78
CA VAL A 83 4.16 -12.00 -3.03
C VAL A 83 4.68 -13.44 -3.13
N CYS A 84 4.04 -14.39 -2.44
CA CYS A 84 4.32 -15.83 -2.54
C CYS A 84 3.15 -16.59 -3.18
N TRP A 85 3.34 -17.86 -3.58
CA TRP A 85 2.26 -18.64 -4.20
C TRP A 85 1.05 -18.81 -3.27
N CYS A 86 1.28 -18.99 -1.96
CA CYS A 86 0.19 -19.06 -0.99
C CYS A 86 -0.64 -17.77 -0.98
N THR A 87 0.00 -16.60 -0.92
CA THR A 87 -0.72 -15.31 -0.90
C THR A 87 -1.41 -15.02 -2.21
N VAL A 88 -0.87 -15.43 -3.36
CA VAL A 88 -1.55 -15.35 -4.67
C VAL A 88 -2.83 -16.17 -4.67
N ILE A 89 -2.78 -17.40 -4.17
CA ILE A 89 -3.95 -18.29 -4.13
C ILE A 89 -5.04 -17.67 -3.25
N PHE A 90 -4.71 -17.26 -2.01
CA PHE A 90 -5.69 -16.61 -1.14
C PHE A 90 -6.23 -15.29 -1.71
N HIS A 91 -5.36 -14.48 -2.31
CA HIS A 91 -5.76 -13.23 -2.95
C HIS A 91 -6.67 -13.45 -4.18
N GLY A 92 -6.54 -14.58 -4.88
CA GLY A 92 -7.44 -14.96 -5.98
C GLY A 92 -8.76 -15.59 -5.51
N LEU A 93 -8.70 -16.43 -4.46
CA LEU A 93 -9.87 -17.15 -3.97
C LEU A 93 -10.88 -16.25 -3.24
N ILE A 94 -10.41 -15.27 -2.46
CA ILE A 94 -11.32 -14.39 -1.70
C ILE A 94 -12.23 -13.57 -2.64
N PRO A 95 -11.72 -12.86 -3.67
CA PRO A 95 -12.57 -12.15 -4.63
C PRO A 95 -13.52 -13.07 -5.39
N LEU A 96 -13.08 -14.29 -5.74
CA LEU A 96 -13.94 -15.27 -6.41
C LEU A 96 -15.09 -15.72 -5.51
N ALA A 97 -14.82 -15.99 -4.23
CA ALA A 97 -15.85 -16.34 -3.25
C ALA A 97 -16.86 -15.20 -3.06
N VAL A 98 -16.37 -13.95 -2.95
CA VAL A 98 -17.24 -12.76 -2.87
C VAL A 98 -18.11 -12.63 -4.12
N LEU A 99 -17.55 -12.83 -5.32
CA LEU A 99 -18.29 -12.78 -6.57
C LEU A 99 -19.43 -13.81 -6.60
N ILE A 100 -19.10 -15.09 -6.33
CA ILE A 100 -20.09 -16.18 -6.33
C ILE A 100 -21.20 -15.89 -5.32
N PHE A 101 -20.83 -15.46 -4.12
CA PHE A 101 -21.79 -15.16 -3.07
C PHE A 101 -22.73 -14.01 -3.47
N MET A 102 -22.20 -12.93 -4.06
CA MET A 102 -23.00 -11.79 -4.51
C MET A 102 -24.00 -12.19 -5.61
N ILE A 103 -23.60 -13.06 -6.53
CA ILE A 103 -24.46 -13.61 -7.58
C ILE A 103 -25.59 -14.47 -6.98
N VAL A 104 -25.25 -15.41 -6.10
CA VAL A 104 -26.22 -16.37 -5.53
C VAL A 104 -27.28 -15.67 -4.69
N VAL A 105 -26.89 -14.71 -3.84
CA VAL A 105 -27.84 -14.03 -2.94
C VAL A 105 -28.80 -13.08 -3.69
N HIS A 106 -28.48 -12.69 -4.92
CA HIS A 106 -29.22 -11.66 -5.65
C HIS A 106 -29.78 -12.13 -6.99
N TRP A 107 -29.81 -13.44 -7.24
CA TRP A 107 -30.35 -14.00 -8.47
C TRP A 107 -31.84 -13.68 -8.70
N PHE A 108 -32.57 -13.27 -7.66
CA PHE A 108 -34.03 -13.10 -7.68
C PHE A 108 -34.54 -11.70 -7.28
N ASP A 109 -33.68 -10.68 -7.15
CA ASP A 109 -34.04 -9.40 -6.50
C ASP A 109 -33.83 -8.20 -7.47
N ASP A 110 -34.84 -7.90 -8.31
CA ASP A 110 -34.78 -6.90 -9.39
C ASP A 110 -34.43 -5.48 -8.92
N LEU A 111 -34.87 -5.07 -7.72
CA LEU A 111 -34.62 -3.72 -7.19
C LEU A 111 -33.13 -3.49 -6.81
N LYS A 112 -32.38 -4.57 -6.59
CA LYS A 112 -30.94 -4.52 -6.26
C LYS A 112 -30.06 -4.74 -7.49
N ALA A 113 -30.64 -4.93 -8.67
CA ALA A 113 -29.90 -5.23 -9.89
C ALA A 113 -28.83 -4.17 -10.22
N PHE A 114 -29.13 -2.88 -10.07
CA PHE A 114 -28.16 -1.81 -10.33
C PHE A 114 -27.02 -1.78 -9.29
N LEU A 115 -27.36 -1.94 -8.00
CA LEU A 115 -26.40 -1.98 -6.89
C LEU A 115 -25.44 -3.18 -7.00
N VAL A 116 -26.00 -4.34 -7.32
CA VAL A 116 -25.26 -5.60 -7.42
C VAL A 116 -24.43 -5.61 -8.70
N SER A 117 -24.97 -5.15 -9.83
CA SER A 117 -24.24 -5.10 -11.10
C SER A 117 -23.04 -4.15 -11.07
N SER A 118 -23.15 -3.00 -10.38
CA SER A 118 -22.04 -2.05 -10.22
C SER A 118 -20.85 -2.63 -9.43
N ILE A 119 -21.06 -3.69 -8.65
CA ILE A 119 -20.00 -4.43 -7.93
C ILE A 119 -19.58 -5.68 -8.71
N VAL A 120 -20.54 -6.49 -9.15
CA VAL A 120 -20.31 -7.81 -9.76
C VAL A 120 -19.58 -7.69 -11.10
N ILE A 121 -20.00 -6.75 -11.96
CA ILE A 121 -19.39 -6.62 -13.30
C ILE A 121 -17.92 -6.21 -13.20
N PRO A 122 -17.53 -5.14 -12.47
CA PRO A 122 -16.12 -4.79 -12.34
C PRO A 122 -15.30 -5.87 -11.65
N LEU A 123 -15.87 -6.56 -10.65
CA LEU A 123 -15.18 -7.65 -9.94
C LEU A 123 -14.92 -8.87 -10.84
N ALA A 124 -15.90 -9.26 -11.66
CA ALA A 124 -15.74 -10.34 -12.63
C ALA A 124 -14.64 -10.01 -13.66
N ILE A 125 -14.62 -8.78 -14.17
CA ILE A 125 -13.57 -8.31 -15.08
C ILE A 125 -12.19 -8.41 -14.40
N GLN A 126 -12.05 -8.04 -13.12
CA GLN A 126 -10.78 -8.19 -12.40
C GLN A 126 -10.31 -9.63 -12.31
N ILE A 127 -11.21 -10.56 -12.01
CA ILE A 127 -10.88 -11.98 -11.90
C ILE A 127 -10.42 -12.53 -13.24
N VAL A 128 -11.08 -12.18 -14.33
CA VAL A 128 -10.66 -12.57 -15.70
C VAL A 128 -9.28 -12.00 -16.03
N LEU A 129 -9.04 -10.73 -15.71
CA LEU A 129 -7.74 -10.08 -15.94
C LEU A 129 -6.61 -10.65 -15.06
N ALA A 130 -6.93 -11.34 -13.98
CA ALA A 130 -5.94 -12.01 -13.13
C ALA A 130 -5.40 -13.32 -13.75
N ILE A 131 -6.15 -13.97 -14.66
CA ILE A 131 -5.76 -15.26 -15.26
C ILE A 131 -4.42 -15.12 -16.02
N PRO A 132 -4.23 -14.13 -16.93
CA PRO A 132 -2.94 -13.95 -17.60
C PRO A 132 -1.78 -13.68 -16.63
N LEU A 133 -2.02 -13.02 -15.48
CA LEU A 133 -0.98 -12.74 -14.49
C LEU A 133 -0.45 -14.01 -13.84
N VAL A 134 -1.34 -14.93 -13.49
CA VAL A 134 -0.98 -16.23 -12.93
C VAL A 134 -0.20 -17.04 -13.97
N LEU A 135 -0.64 -17.04 -15.23
CA LEU A 135 0.05 -17.74 -16.33
C LEU A 135 1.45 -17.17 -16.59
N LEU A 136 1.60 -15.85 -16.66
CA LEU A 136 2.90 -15.19 -16.84
C LEU A 136 3.84 -15.45 -15.67
N ARG A 137 3.31 -15.52 -14.44
CA ARG A 137 4.07 -15.92 -13.26
C ARG A 137 4.58 -17.35 -13.36
N CYS A 138 3.79 -18.28 -13.90
CA CYS A 138 4.23 -19.65 -14.18
C CYS A 138 5.36 -19.68 -15.21
N ARG A 139 5.30 -18.82 -16.24
CA ARG A 139 6.31 -18.72 -17.30
C ARG A 139 7.57 -17.93 -16.93
N ARG A 140 7.56 -17.24 -15.78
CA ARG A 140 8.65 -16.37 -15.28
C ARG A 140 8.97 -15.17 -16.19
N ASP A 141 7.98 -14.66 -16.92
CA ASP A 141 8.13 -13.50 -17.79
C ASP A 141 8.05 -12.17 -16.99
N CYS A 142 9.16 -11.79 -16.36
CA CYS A 142 9.18 -10.71 -15.35
C CYS A 142 8.73 -9.32 -15.88
N ASN A 143 9.07 -8.94 -17.11
CA ASN A 143 8.79 -7.60 -17.63
C ASN A 143 7.30 -7.39 -17.94
N LEU A 144 6.70 -8.32 -18.69
CA LEU A 144 5.29 -8.27 -19.02
C LEU A 144 4.43 -8.50 -17.77
N GLN A 145 4.87 -9.40 -16.88
CA GLN A 145 4.21 -9.61 -15.59
C GLN A 145 4.20 -8.34 -14.74
N ALA A 146 5.31 -7.59 -14.67
CA ALA A 146 5.35 -6.34 -13.91
C ALA A 146 4.40 -5.28 -14.46
N LEU A 147 4.37 -5.10 -15.79
CA LEU A 147 3.45 -4.17 -16.44
C LEU A 147 1.99 -4.54 -16.18
N LEU A 148 1.64 -5.79 -16.42
CA LEU A 148 0.26 -6.26 -16.28
C LEU A 148 -0.18 -6.27 -14.81
N THR A 149 0.74 -6.54 -13.87
CA THR A 149 0.47 -6.44 -12.43
C THR A 149 0.15 -5.00 -12.04
N GLY A 150 0.86 -4.02 -12.62
CA GLY A 150 0.56 -2.60 -12.43
C GLY A 150 -0.84 -2.24 -12.92
N ILE A 151 -1.19 -2.65 -14.14
CA ILE A 151 -2.52 -2.41 -14.74
C ILE A 151 -3.61 -3.04 -13.86
N HIS A 152 -3.45 -4.31 -13.47
CA HIS A 152 -4.42 -5.02 -12.63
C HIS A 152 -4.55 -4.37 -11.25
N ALA A 153 -3.47 -3.93 -10.62
CA ALA A 153 -3.52 -3.23 -9.34
C ALA A 153 -4.27 -1.89 -9.44
N HIS A 154 -4.08 -1.13 -10.52
CA HIS A 154 -4.80 0.13 -10.73
C HIS A 154 -6.29 -0.09 -10.98
N LEU A 155 -6.64 -1.03 -11.85
CA LEU A 155 -8.05 -1.35 -12.11
C LEU A 155 -8.71 -1.96 -10.86
N GLY A 156 -8.00 -2.78 -10.09
CA GLY A 156 -8.47 -3.33 -8.82
C GLY A 156 -8.77 -2.24 -7.78
N LEU A 157 -7.93 -1.20 -7.71
CA LEU A 157 -8.21 -0.03 -6.86
C LEU A 157 -9.49 0.70 -7.29
N MET A 158 -9.74 0.82 -8.60
CA MET A 158 -10.99 1.41 -9.11
C MET A 158 -12.21 0.59 -8.69
N VAL A 159 -12.15 -0.74 -8.75
CA VAL A 159 -13.23 -1.62 -8.25
C VAL A 159 -13.49 -1.39 -6.77
N ILE A 160 -12.44 -1.26 -5.96
CA ILE A 160 -12.59 -0.97 -4.52
C ILE A 160 -13.21 0.41 -4.29
N ILE A 161 -12.89 1.43 -5.09
CA ILE A 161 -13.50 2.76 -4.98
C ILE A 161 -15.00 2.71 -5.34
N ILE A 162 -15.37 1.99 -6.41
CA ILE A 162 -16.77 1.82 -6.82
C ILE A 162 -17.55 1.08 -5.73
N TYR A 163 -16.97 0.00 -5.17
CA TYR A 163 -17.58 -0.72 -4.06
C TYR A 163 -17.70 0.19 -2.82
N PHE A 164 -16.64 0.92 -2.45
CA PHE A 164 -16.71 1.87 -1.34
C PHE A 164 -17.85 2.88 -1.49
N TRP A 165 -18.01 3.47 -2.68
CA TRP A 165 -19.12 4.39 -2.95
C TRP A 165 -20.47 3.72 -2.75
N THR A 166 -20.62 2.51 -3.30
CA THR A 166 -21.82 1.69 -3.18
C THR A 166 -22.12 1.35 -1.72
N ALA A 167 -21.09 0.98 -0.98
CA ALA A 167 -21.17 0.67 0.43
C ALA A 167 -21.64 1.90 1.21
N CYS A 168 -20.97 3.05 1.07
CA CYS A 168 -21.24 4.26 1.87
C CYS A 168 -22.57 4.94 1.57
N PHE A 169 -22.95 5.03 0.29
CA PHE A 169 -24.01 5.93 -0.14
C PHE A 169 -25.25 5.22 -0.69
N LEU A 170 -25.10 4.00 -1.23
CA LEU A 170 -26.21 3.26 -1.81
C LEU A 170 -26.82 2.25 -0.82
N LEU A 171 -26.03 1.73 0.13
CA LEU A 171 -26.59 1.04 1.29
C LEU A 171 -27.07 2.11 2.28
N ARG A 172 -28.36 2.10 2.60
CA ARG A 172 -28.97 2.98 3.60
C ARG A 172 -28.41 2.62 4.99
N ARG A 173 -27.26 3.20 5.34
CA ARG A 173 -26.53 2.96 6.59
C ARG A 173 -26.63 4.17 7.53
N ASN A 174 -26.46 3.92 8.83
CA ASN A 174 -26.41 4.96 9.84
C ASN A 174 -25.16 5.85 9.64
N MET A 175 -25.24 7.13 10.02
CA MET A 175 -24.13 8.08 9.83
C MET A 175 -22.81 7.63 10.49
N ALA A 176 -22.90 6.99 11.65
CA ALA A 176 -21.73 6.44 12.35
C ALA A 176 -21.04 5.31 11.55
N ALA A 177 -21.81 4.40 10.97
CA ALA A 177 -21.30 3.34 10.09
C ALA A 177 -20.65 3.92 8.83
N ALA A 178 -21.26 4.93 8.22
CA ALA A 178 -20.67 5.63 7.07
C ALA A 178 -19.32 6.27 7.43
N LEU A 179 -19.24 6.93 8.58
CA LEU A 179 -18.02 7.59 9.05
C LEU A 179 -16.89 6.60 9.36
N LEU A 180 -17.21 5.45 9.98
CA LEU A 180 -16.24 4.38 10.20
C LEU A 180 -15.71 3.80 8.88
N CYS A 181 -16.58 3.58 7.89
CA CYS A 181 -16.17 3.11 6.56
C CYS A 181 -15.27 4.13 5.84
N MET A 182 -15.57 5.43 5.93
CA MET A 182 -14.71 6.50 5.40
C MET A 182 -13.33 6.52 6.07
N LEU A 183 -13.29 6.46 7.41
CA LEU A 183 -12.03 6.37 8.15
C LEU A 183 -11.24 5.12 7.79
N TYR A 184 -11.91 3.97 7.66
CA TYR A 184 -11.29 2.74 7.21
C TYR A 184 -10.63 2.93 5.84
N MET A 185 -11.31 3.56 4.88
CA MET A 185 -10.74 3.77 3.54
C MET A 185 -9.54 4.71 3.54
N LEU A 186 -9.50 5.71 4.42
CA LEU A 186 -8.32 6.56 4.59
C LEU A 186 -7.14 5.75 5.13
N VAL A 187 -7.37 4.87 6.11
CA VAL A 187 -6.33 3.97 6.65
C VAL A 187 -5.88 2.96 5.60
N TYR A 188 -6.81 2.36 4.85
CA TYR A 188 -6.53 1.45 3.74
C TYR A 188 -5.61 2.10 2.68
N LEU A 189 -5.96 3.32 2.24
CA LEU A 189 -5.13 4.08 1.31
C LEU A 189 -3.75 4.42 1.91
N ALA A 190 -3.70 4.77 3.20
CA ALA A 190 -2.44 5.01 3.90
C ALA A 190 -1.55 3.76 3.87
N ILE A 191 -2.08 2.56 4.14
CA ILE A 191 -1.31 1.30 4.08
C ILE A 191 -0.76 1.06 2.67
N ILE A 192 -1.57 1.25 1.63
CA ILE A 192 -1.15 1.05 0.23
C ILE A 192 -0.06 2.04 -0.18
N LEU A 193 -0.24 3.31 0.18
CA LEU A 193 0.59 4.41 -0.28
C LEU A 193 1.90 4.54 0.51
N THR A 194 1.94 4.09 1.78
CA THR A 194 3.11 4.23 2.66
C THR A 194 4.41 3.68 2.04
N PRO A 195 4.46 2.46 1.44
CA PRO A 195 5.67 1.97 0.80
C PRO A 195 6.10 2.76 -0.44
N HIS A 196 5.14 3.30 -1.21
CA HIS A 196 5.44 4.14 -2.38
C HIS A 196 6.04 5.48 -1.95
N LEU A 197 5.43 6.14 -0.95
CA LEU A 197 5.96 7.38 -0.38
C LEU A 197 7.35 7.17 0.24
N TYR A 198 7.56 6.03 0.91
CA TYR A 198 8.88 5.66 1.42
C TYR A 198 9.91 5.47 0.30
N GLY A 199 9.54 4.81 -0.80
CA GLY A 199 10.39 4.63 -1.97
C GLY A 199 10.80 5.96 -2.61
N VAL A 200 9.82 6.85 -2.85
CA VAL A 200 10.04 8.17 -3.44
C VAL A 200 10.91 9.05 -2.54
N THR A 201 10.58 9.13 -1.25
CA THR A 201 11.37 9.91 -0.28
C THR A 201 12.81 9.42 -0.18
N ARG A 202 13.04 8.10 -0.23
CA ARG A 202 14.38 7.52 -0.25
C ARG A 202 15.15 7.86 -1.53
N GLN A 203 14.53 7.74 -2.70
CA GLN A 203 15.17 8.05 -3.98
C GLN A 203 15.55 9.53 -4.08
N LEU A 204 14.64 10.43 -3.69
CA LEU A 204 14.90 11.86 -3.62
C LEU A 204 16.06 12.16 -2.65
N PHE A 205 16.09 11.52 -1.48
CA PHE A 205 17.18 11.72 -0.53
C PHE A 205 18.54 11.23 -1.05
N GLU A 206 18.57 10.08 -1.74
CA GLU A 206 19.81 9.56 -2.36
C GLU A 206 20.30 10.48 -3.50
N LYS A 207 19.37 11.06 -4.28
CA LYS A 207 19.69 12.00 -5.37
C LYS A 207 20.20 13.35 -4.86
N TYR A 208 19.58 13.92 -3.84
CA TYR A 208 19.86 15.29 -3.38
C TYR A 208 20.79 15.38 -2.16
N ILE A 209 21.02 14.30 -1.41
CA ILE A 209 21.99 14.24 -0.29
C ILE A 209 22.92 13.03 -0.45
N PRO A 210 23.75 12.99 -1.51
CA PRO A 210 24.68 11.87 -1.76
C PRO A 210 25.75 11.73 -0.68
N ASN A 211 26.13 12.83 -0.02
CA ASN A 211 27.26 12.89 0.91
C ASN A 211 26.99 12.33 2.32
N PHE A 212 25.74 11.98 2.66
CA PHE A 212 25.44 11.40 3.97
C PHE A 212 25.90 9.94 4.09
N LYS A 213 25.79 9.15 3.00
CA LYS A 213 26.27 7.75 2.94
C LYS A 213 27.80 7.68 3.03
N ARG A 214 28.54 8.61 2.41
CA ARG A 214 30.01 8.69 2.50
C ARG A 214 30.51 8.90 3.93
N LYS A 215 29.86 9.76 4.73
CA LYS A 215 30.25 10.01 6.13
C LYS A 215 29.97 8.82 7.06
N VAL A 216 28.90 8.05 6.82
CA VAL A 216 28.57 6.86 7.64
C VAL A 216 29.49 5.68 7.30
N LYS A 217 29.80 5.43 6.02
CA LYS A 217 30.74 4.38 5.61
C LYS A 217 32.14 4.65 6.17
N SER A 218 32.63 5.89 6.05
CA SER A 218 33.91 6.33 6.63
C SER A 218 34.01 6.13 8.15
N LYS A 219 32.93 6.41 8.90
CA LYS A 219 32.90 6.17 10.37
C LYS A 219 32.90 4.68 10.72
N ASN A 220 32.16 3.85 9.98
CA ASN A 220 32.14 2.40 10.21
C ASN A 220 33.46 1.72 9.80
N ASP A 221 34.09 2.14 8.69
CA ASP A 221 35.39 1.61 8.26
C ASP A 221 36.52 2.03 9.23
N LYS A 222 36.46 3.25 9.77
CA LYS A 222 37.35 3.69 10.86
C LYS A 222 37.13 2.90 12.15
N LYS A 223 35.88 2.59 12.52
CA LYS A 223 35.56 1.74 13.70
C LYS A 223 36.00 0.28 13.50
N LYS A 224 35.83 -0.27 12.29
CA LYS A 224 36.26 -1.64 11.94
C LYS A 224 37.78 -1.76 11.99
N LYS A 225 38.51 -0.83 11.36
CA LYS A 225 39.99 -0.76 11.46
C LYS A 225 40.51 -0.58 12.88
N LYS A 226 39.78 0.16 13.74
CA LYS A 226 40.16 0.32 15.15
C LYS A 226 39.95 -0.95 15.97
N LYS A 227 38.90 -1.74 15.70
CA LYS A 227 38.68 -3.06 16.32
C LYS A 227 39.68 -4.12 15.84
N THR A 228 40.01 -4.15 14.55
CA THR A 228 40.98 -5.13 14.02
C THR A 228 42.42 -4.89 14.52
N LYS A 229 42.77 -3.65 14.86
CA LYS A 229 44.07 -3.33 15.50
C LYS A 229 44.16 -3.69 17.00
N LEU A 230 43.03 -3.96 17.66
CA LEU A 230 42.97 -4.24 19.09
C LEU A 230 42.90 -5.73 19.44
N ASN A 231 42.63 -6.61 18.47
CA ASN A 231 42.70 -8.07 18.62
C ASN A 231 43.46 -8.70 17.42
N PRO A 232 44.81 -8.73 17.43
CA PRO A 232 45.58 -9.45 16.41
C PRO A 232 45.71 -10.96 16.69
N GLU A 233 45.41 -11.43 17.91
CA GLU A 233 45.58 -12.84 18.29
C GLU A 233 44.22 -13.51 18.45
N GLN A 234 43.77 -14.19 17.40
CA GLN A 234 42.93 -15.40 17.41
C GLN A 234 42.43 -15.65 15.98
N ALA A 235 43.33 -16.10 15.12
CA ALA A 235 42.99 -16.63 13.81
C ALA A 235 43.98 -17.72 13.39
N ALA A 236 43.95 -18.85 14.11
CA ALA A 236 44.22 -20.17 13.56
C ALA A 236 43.46 -21.20 14.42
N PRO A 237 42.78 -22.16 13.79
CA PRO A 237 43.46 -23.44 13.67
C PRO A 237 43.42 -24.04 12.27
N SER A 238 44.43 -24.89 12.07
CA SER A 238 44.71 -25.74 10.93
C SER A 238 43.55 -26.66 10.54
N ARG A 239 43.44 -26.88 9.23
CA ARG A 239 42.68 -27.98 8.62
C ARG A 239 43.14 -29.33 9.21
N ASN A 240 42.16 -30.13 9.61
CA ASN A 240 41.95 -31.50 9.15
C ASN A 240 40.47 -31.82 9.31
#